data_AF-A0A2G6N0G9-F1
#
_entry.id   AF-A0A2G6N0G9-F1
#
_cell.length_a   1.000
_cell.length_b   1.000
_cell.length_c   1.000
_cell.angle_alpha   90.00
_cell.angle_beta   90.00
_cell.angle_gamma   90.00
#
_symmetry.space_group_name_H-M   'P 1'
#
loop_
_entity.id
_entity.type
_entity.pdbx_description
1 polymer ?
#
loop_
_entity_poly.entity_id
_entity_poly.type
_entity_poly.pdbx_seq_one_letter_code
_entity_poly.pdbx_strand_id
1 'polypeptide(L)'
;MKTLFLSLVLVFMPLLAFASGAGSHGAVDTSDLPHSFLGMFSVLLFIGAYTLVIFEEQLHLRKSKPVVLAAGLIWVMVAITFAGMGHPHAAEAAIRHNMLEYVELLLFLLVAMTYINAMDERNVFQALRSWLVTRGFSLRAVFWVTGLLSFIISPVADNLTTALLMGAVAMAVGGKDKKFISIACINIVVAANAGGAFSPFGDITTLMVWQKGLVEFSEFFSIFIPALVNWLVPAIFMNFAIAKATPKPSRDQYVLKLGAKRIIALFLCTIATAVSFHNFLNLPPATGMMLGLGYLGFFSFYLKKKEHRNYDIDDNPLAHQTYHQRPDPFDLFKKVSRAEWDTLLFFYGVILCVGGLAQFGYLALVSNVLYHDLGATFANVMVGILSAIVDNIPVMFAVLTMHPEMSHGQWLLVTLTAGVGGSMLSIGSAAGVALMGAARGIYTFGVHLKWTPVILLGYAASIICHLIINSALM
;
A
#
# COMPACT_ATOMS: atom_id res chain seq x y z
N MET A 1 -9.73 49.33 -1.86
CA MET A 1 -8.45 48.62 -2.09
C MET A 1 -8.51 47.10 -1.98
N LYS A 2 -9.52 46.45 -1.37
CA LYS A 2 -9.66 44.98 -1.39
C LYS A 2 -10.48 44.41 -2.57
N THR A 3 -11.24 45.25 -3.27
CA THR A 3 -12.03 44.87 -4.45
C THR A 3 -11.28 45.04 -5.78
N LEU A 4 -10.21 45.83 -5.82
CA LEU A 4 -9.39 46.01 -7.03
C LEU A 4 -8.46 44.81 -7.31
N PHE A 5 -8.11 44.04 -6.28
CA PHE A 5 -7.21 42.89 -6.39
C PHE A 5 -7.95 41.64 -6.92
N LEU A 6 -9.26 41.51 -6.69
CA LEU A 6 -10.08 40.44 -7.29
C LEU A 6 -10.35 40.67 -8.78
N SER A 7 -10.36 41.93 -9.23
CA SER A 7 -10.58 42.28 -10.64
C SER A 7 -9.35 42.03 -11.52
N LEU A 8 -8.13 42.06 -10.94
CA LEU A 8 -6.89 41.85 -11.69
C LEU A 8 -6.57 40.36 -11.92
N VAL A 9 -7.10 39.45 -11.09
CA VAL A 9 -6.89 38.00 -11.21
C VAL A 9 -7.79 37.38 -12.30
N LEU A 10 -8.86 38.06 -12.71
CA LEU A 10 -9.74 37.62 -13.81
C LEU A 10 -9.22 38.01 -15.21
N VAL A 11 -8.12 38.77 -15.33
CA VAL A 11 -7.53 39.18 -16.62
C VAL A 11 -6.45 38.20 -17.11
N PHE A 12 -6.05 37.21 -16.30
CA PHE A 12 -5.10 36.15 -16.68
C PHE A 12 -5.78 34.82 -17.07
N MET A 13 -7.01 34.87 -17.61
CA MET A 13 -7.53 33.74 -18.38
C MET A 13 -6.92 33.76 -19.80
N PRO A 14 -6.26 32.68 -20.25
CA PRO A 14 -5.79 32.60 -21.63
C PRO A 14 -6.99 32.35 -22.54
N LEU A 15 -7.54 33.41 -23.13
CA LEU A 15 -8.27 33.32 -24.38
C LEU A 15 -7.26 33.20 -25.52
N LEU A 16 -6.74 31.99 -25.71
CA LEU A 16 -6.09 31.57 -26.95
C LEU A 16 -6.82 30.34 -27.46
N ALA A 17 -7.95 30.59 -28.10
CA ALA A 17 -8.51 29.68 -29.07
C ALA A 17 -7.54 29.65 -30.27
N PHE A 18 -6.67 28.65 -30.32
CA PHE A 18 -5.96 28.30 -31.56
C PHE A 18 -6.70 27.17 -32.25
N ALA A 19 -6.95 27.42 -33.54
CA ALA A 19 -7.64 26.54 -34.46
C ALA A 19 -6.99 25.14 -34.48
N SER A 20 -7.84 24.12 -34.40
CA SER A 20 -7.48 22.72 -34.60
C SER A 20 -7.09 22.48 -36.06
N GLY A 21 -5.80 22.47 -36.36
CA GLY A 21 -5.29 21.74 -37.51
C GLY A 21 -5.29 20.26 -37.17
N ALA A 22 -6.15 19.47 -37.83
CA ALA A 22 -6.12 18.02 -37.76
C ALA A 22 -4.80 17.52 -38.38
N GLY A 23 -3.77 17.38 -37.54
CA GLY A 23 -2.48 16.78 -37.88
C GLY A 23 -2.45 15.34 -37.40
N SER A 24 -2.15 14.44 -38.33
CA SER A 24 -1.87 13.01 -38.14
C SER A 24 -1.16 12.67 -36.82
N HIS A 25 -1.68 11.67 -36.11
CA HIS A 25 -1.05 11.03 -34.96
C HIS A 25 0.27 10.34 -35.36
N GLY A 26 1.34 11.13 -35.52
CA GLY A 26 2.70 10.64 -35.39
C GLY A 26 3.07 10.58 -33.90
N ALA A 27 3.93 9.64 -33.51
CA ALA A 27 4.55 9.67 -32.20
C ALA A 27 5.28 11.01 -32.03
N VAL A 28 4.98 11.74 -30.96
CA VAL A 28 5.70 12.98 -30.62
C VAL A 28 7.14 12.57 -30.31
N ASP A 29 8.11 13.17 -31.01
CA ASP A 29 9.52 12.94 -30.70
C ASP A 29 9.85 13.58 -29.35
N THR A 30 10.05 12.74 -28.34
CA THR A 30 10.32 13.15 -26.96
C THR A 30 11.81 13.08 -26.60
N SER A 31 12.68 12.74 -27.56
CA SER A 31 14.10 12.45 -27.31
C SER A 31 14.87 13.61 -26.67
N ASP A 32 14.56 14.86 -27.03
CA ASP A 32 15.21 16.06 -26.50
C ASP A 32 14.54 16.65 -25.23
N LEU A 33 13.33 16.20 -24.90
CA LEU A 33 12.57 16.70 -23.76
C LEU A 33 13.23 16.51 -22.39
N PRO A 34 14.00 15.44 -22.11
CA PRO A 34 14.72 15.27 -20.85
C PRO A 34 15.75 16.38 -20.57
N HIS A 35 16.26 17.04 -21.61
CA HIS A 35 17.25 18.11 -21.50
C HIS A 35 16.61 19.51 -21.50
N SER A 36 15.29 19.59 -21.71
CA SER A 36 14.57 20.85 -21.64
C SER A 36 14.53 21.40 -20.21
N PHE A 37 14.44 22.74 -20.09
CA PHE A 37 14.30 23.40 -18.79
C PHE A 37 13.08 22.88 -18.01
N LEU A 38 11.94 22.71 -18.68
CA LEU A 38 10.70 22.23 -18.06
C LEU A 38 10.80 20.76 -17.63
N GLY A 39 11.50 19.93 -18.42
CA GLY A 39 11.82 18.55 -18.04
C GLY A 39 12.67 18.49 -16.76
N MET A 40 13.80 19.19 -16.74
CA MET A 40 14.70 19.19 -15.58
C MET A 40 14.03 19.78 -14.34
N PHE A 41 13.25 20.84 -14.50
CA PHE A 41 12.49 21.43 -13.39
C PHE A 41 11.42 20.46 -12.86
N SER A 42 10.79 19.65 -13.72
CA SER A 42 9.84 18.60 -13.29
C SER A 42 10.51 17.55 -12.40
N VAL A 43 11.73 17.13 -12.75
CA VAL A 43 12.52 16.22 -11.90
C VAL A 43 12.87 16.87 -10.56
N LEU A 44 13.30 18.13 -10.56
CA LEU A 44 13.59 18.87 -9.34
C LEU A 44 12.35 19.01 -8.44
N LEU A 45 11.18 19.29 -9.00
CA LEU A 45 9.92 19.31 -8.25
C LEU A 45 9.58 17.94 -7.65
N PHE A 46 9.75 16.87 -8.42
CA PHE A 46 9.50 15.52 -7.94
C PHE A 46 10.43 15.15 -6.78
N ILE A 47 11.74 15.38 -6.93
CA ILE A 47 12.75 15.13 -5.87
C ILE A 47 12.47 16.00 -4.63
N GLY A 48 12.13 17.28 -4.82
CA GLY A 48 11.79 18.19 -3.74
C GLY A 48 10.56 17.74 -2.97
N ALA A 49 9.48 17.35 -3.67
CA ALA A 49 8.29 16.82 -3.05
C ALA A 49 8.56 15.52 -2.29
N TYR A 50 9.34 14.60 -2.87
CA TYR A 50 9.72 13.34 -2.23
C TYR A 50 10.59 13.54 -0.99
N THR A 51 11.49 14.51 -1.03
CA THR A 51 12.29 14.91 0.13
C THR A 51 11.39 15.37 1.28
N LEU A 52 10.37 16.18 0.99
CA LEU A 52 9.39 16.60 2.00
C LEU A 52 8.57 15.43 2.57
N VAL A 53 8.27 14.41 1.76
CA VAL A 53 7.61 13.17 2.23
C VAL A 53 8.51 12.42 3.21
N ILE A 54 9.79 12.27 2.90
CA ILE A 54 10.76 11.61 3.81
C ILE A 54 10.84 12.35 5.16
N PHE A 55 10.73 13.68 5.14
CA PHE A 55 10.75 14.51 6.34
C PHE A 55 9.37 14.72 7.00
N GLU A 56 8.34 13.96 6.62
CA GLU A 56 6.97 14.09 7.16
C GLU A 56 6.95 14.05 8.70
N GLU A 57 7.71 13.15 9.32
CA GLU A 57 7.75 13.01 10.79
C GLU A 57 8.29 14.26 11.50
N GLN A 58 9.28 14.96 10.91
CA GLN A 58 9.88 16.17 11.49
C GLN A 58 9.08 17.42 11.15
N LEU A 59 8.50 17.49 9.94
CA LEU A 59 7.77 18.66 9.46
C LEU A 59 6.29 18.66 9.87
N HIS A 60 5.76 17.50 10.29
CA HIS A 60 4.33 17.29 10.51
C HIS A 60 3.46 17.67 9.29
N LEU A 61 4.07 17.67 8.10
CA LEU A 61 3.43 17.96 6.84
C LEU A 61 3.02 16.63 6.22
N ARG A 62 1.71 16.37 6.21
CA ARG A 62 1.15 15.18 5.58
C ARG A 62 1.68 14.98 4.16
N LYS A 63 2.17 13.78 3.87
CA LYS A 63 2.83 13.41 2.60
C LYS A 63 2.02 13.70 1.34
N SER A 64 0.68 13.63 1.39
CA SER A 64 -0.16 13.93 0.23
C SER A 64 0.00 15.36 -0.29
N LYS A 65 0.19 16.34 0.60
CA LYS A 65 0.20 17.77 0.25
C LYS A 65 1.32 18.15 -0.73
N PRO A 66 2.61 17.89 -0.45
CA PRO A 66 3.68 18.25 -1.38
C PRO A 66 3.59 17.49 -2.70
N VAL A 67 3.20 16.21 -2.68
CA VAL A 67 3.18 15.37 -3.89
C VAL A 67 2.02 15.73 -4.82
N VAL A 68 0.82 15.99 -4.29
CA VAL A 68 -0.33 16.44 -5.10
C VAL A 68 -0.04 17.80 -5.76
N LEU A 69 0.62 18.70 -5.04
CA LEU A 69 1.04 19.99 -5.61
C LEU A 69 2.06 19.80 -6.74
N ALA A 70 3.09 18.97 -6.51
CA ALA A 70 4.09 18.67 -7.53
C ALA A 70 3.46 18.03 -8.77
N ALA A 71 2.53 17.08 -8.60
CA ALA A 71 1.80 16.47 -9.69
C ALA A 71 1.08 17.50 -10.56
N GLY A 72 0.34 18.43 -9.95
CA GLY A 72 -0.35 19.49 -10.68
C GLY A 72 0.61 20.39 -11.46
N LEU A 73 1.72 20.81 -10.85
CA LEU A 73 2.73 21.64 -11.49
C LEU A 73 3.45 20.92 -12.65
N ILE A 74 3.77 19.64 -12.48
CA ILE A 74 4.38 18.81 -13.53
C ILE A 74 3.44 18.71 -14.73
N TRP A 75 2.15 18.45 -14.52
CA TRP A 75 1.19 18.37 -15.64
C TRP A 75 0.94 19.70 -16.33
N VAL A 76 1.01 20.83 -15.62
CA VAL A 76 1.02 22.16 -16.26
C VAL A 76 2.22 22.30 -17.20
N MET A 77 3.41 21.86 -16.77
CA MET A 77 4.61 21.91 -17.61
C MET A 77 4.55 20.96 -18.81
N VAL A 78 4.02 19.75 -18.63
CA VAL A 78 3.75 18.81 -19.74
C VAL A 78 2.81 19.45 -20.76
N ALA A 79 1.71 20.06 -20.31
CA ALA A 79 0.74 20.71 -21.17
C ALA A 79 1.35 21.88 -21.96
N ILE A 80 2.14 22.74 -21.31
CA ILE A 80 2.86 23.85 -21.97
C ILE A 80 3.83 23.31 -23.03
N THR A 81 4.58 22.27 -22.69
CA THR A 81 5.58 21.66 -23.58
C THR A 81 4.91 21.07 -24.83
N PHE A 82 3.85 20.29 -24.64
CA PHE A 82 3.13 19.65 -25.75
C PHE A 82 2.36 20.64 -26.61
N ALA A 83 1.78 21.68 -26.00
CA ALA A 83 1.17 22.79 -26.75
C ALA A 83 2.22 23.53 -27.58
N GLY A 84 3.42 23.77 -27.04
CA GLY A 84 4.55 24.37 -27.74
C GLY A 84 5.05 23.55 -28.94
N MET A 85 4.88 22.23 -28.91
CA MET A 85 5.20 21.32 -30.02
C MET A 85 4.04 21.15 -31.02
N GLY A 86 2.92 21.86 -30.86
CA GLY A 86 1.76 21.74 -31.74
C GLY A 86 0.84 20.54 -31.45
N HIS A 87 1.00 19.88 -30.30
CA HIS A 87 0.21 18.71 -29.88
C HIS A 87 -0.60 18.97 -28.58
N PRO A 88 -1.51 19.97 -28.54
CA PRO A 88 -2.18 20.39 -27.30
C PRO A 88 -3.04 19.28 -26.65
N HIS A 89 -3.60 18.36 -27.43
CA HIS A 89 -4.43 17.27 -26.91
C HIS A 89 -3.64 16.06 -26.39
N ALA A 90 -2.34 15.96 -26.69
CA ALA A 90 -1.54 14.83 -26.25
C ALA A 90 -1.39 14.78 -24.73
N ALA A 91 -1.31 15.94 -24.07
CA ALA A 91 -1.20 16.03 -22.62
C ALA A 91 -2.51 15.61 -21.93
N GLU A 92 -3.66 15.97 -22.52
CA GLU A 92 -4.98 15.55 -22.02
C GLU A 92 -5.16 14.04 -22.14
N ALA A 93 -4.80 13.44 -23.28
CA ALA A 93 -4.88 12.00 -23.47
C ALA A 93 -3.99 11.25 -22.45
N ALA A 94 -2.75 11.72 -22.26
CA ALA A 94 -1.80 11.11 -21.33
C ALA A 94 -2.25 11.22 -19.87
N ILE A 95 -2.78 12.38 -19.42
CA ILE A 95 -3.26 12.51 -18.05
C ILE A 95 -4.51 11.67 -17.79
N ARG A 96 -5.43 11.57 -18.77
CA ARG A 96 -6.62 10.71 -18.66
C ARG A 96 -6.26 9.25 -18.46
N HIS A 97 -5.23 8.76 -19.15
CA HIS A 97 -4.73 7.40 -18.96
C HIS A 97 -4.28 7.17 -17.50
N ASN A 98 -3.40 8.04 -16.97
CA ASN A 98 -2.93 7.95 -15.59
C ASN A 98 -4.06 8.12 -14.56
N MET A 99 -5.07 8.94 -14.87
CA MET A 99 -6.24 9.09 -14.01
C MET A 99 -7.09 7.82 -13.96
N LEU A 100 -7.25 7.10 -15.08
CA LEU A 100 -7.98 5.83 -15.09
C LEU A 100 -7.28 4.77 -14.22
N GLU A 101 -5.96 4.65 -14.35
CA GLU A 101 -5.16 3.75 -13.49
C GLU A 101 -5.34 4.08 -12.01
N TYR A 102 -5.28 5.37 -11.66
CA TYR A 102 -5.52 5.80 -10.29
C TYR A 102 -6.96 5.50 -9.83
N VAL A 103 -7.97 5.71 -10.66
CA VAL A 103 -9.37 5.44 -10.30
C VAL A 103 -9.60 3.96 -10.02
N GLU A 104 -9.03 3.07 -10.83
CA GLU A 104 -9.11 1.62 -10.59
C GLU A 104 -8.45 1.23 -9.27
N LEU A 105 -7.25 1.73 -9.00
CA LEU A 105 -6.54 1.54 -7.73
C LEU A 105 -7.36 2.08 -6.55
N LEU A 106 -7.86 3.32 -6.65
CA LEU A 106 -8.62 4.01 -5.62
C LEU A 106 -9.87 3.23 -5.24
N LEU A 107 -10.68 2.83 -6.23
CA LEU A 107 -11.92 2.08 -5.99
C LEU A 107 -11.62 0.74 -5.31
N PHE A 108 -10.57 0.05 -5.74
CA PHE A 108 -10.15 -1.20 -5.13
C PHE A 108 -9.77 -1.01 -3.65
N LEU A 109 -8.87 -0.07 -3.36
CA LEU A 109 -8.37 0.18 -2.00
C LEU A 109 -9.45 0.72 -1.08
N LEU A 110 -10.35 1.57 -1.58
CA LEU A 110 -11.46 2.11 -0.80
C LEU A 110 -12.33 0.98 -0.23
N VAL A 111 -12.66 -0.02 -1.05
CA VAL A 111 -13.45 -1.17 -0.61
C VAL A 111 -12.65 -2.03 0.38
N ALA A 112 -11.40 -2.37 0.06
CA ALA A 112 -10.55 -3.16 0.93
C ALA A 112 -10.42 -2.52 2.34
N MET A 113 -10.06 -1.24 2.40
CA MET A 113 -9.95 -0.47 3.65
C MET A 113 -11.30 -0.38 4.39
N THR A 114 -12.42 -0.28 3.66
CA THR A 114 -13.75 -0.26 4.28
C THR A 114 -14.06 -1.58 4.99
N TYR A 115 -13.71 -2.73 4.39
CA TYR A 115 -13.85 -4.03 5.04
C TYR A 115 -12.94 -4.18 6.25
N ILE A 116 -11.69 -3.74 6.15
CA ILE A 116 -10.73 -3.72 7.27
C ILE A 116 -11.28 -2.87 8.44
N ASN A 117 -11.71 -1.64 8.16
CA ASN A 117 -12.31 -0.74 9.14
C ASN A 117 -13.60 -1.31 9.75
N ALA A 118 -14.36 -2.10 8.99
CA ALA A 118 -15.54 -2.79 9.49
C ALA A 118 -15.16 -3.95 10.43
N MET A 119 -14.14 -4.74 10.10
CA MET A 119 -13.63 -5.82 10.96
C MET A 119 -13.04 -5.28 12.27
N ASP A 120 -12.31 -4.17 12.21
CA ASP A 120 -11.79 -3.49 13.40
C ASP A 120 -12.92 -3.01 14.32
N GLU A 121 -13.92 -2.33 13.77
CA GLU A 121 -15.09 -1.90 14.56
C GLU A 121 -15.79 -3.09 15.23
N ARG A 122 -15.86 -4.24 14.54
CA ARG A 122 -16.46 -5.47 15.05
C ARG A 122 -15.58 -6.25 16.05
N ASN A 123 -14.47 -5.66 16.50
CA ASN A 123 -13.51 -6.22 17.45
C ASN A 123 -12.84 -7.51 16.95
N VAL A 124 -12.78 -7.77 15.64
CA VAL A 124 -12.10 -8.97 15.11
C VAL A 124 -10.65 -9.02 15.56
N PHE A 125 -9.97 -7.89 15.40
CA PHE A 125 -8.57 -7.70 15.74
C PHE A 125 -8.32 -7.71 17.25
N GLN A 126 -9.18 -7.08 18.04
CA GLN A 126 -9.06 -7.09 19.50
C GLN A 126 -9.33 -8.48 20.10
N ALA A 127 -10.27 -9.24 19.54
CA ALA A 127 -10.51 -10.62 19.94
C ALA A 127 -9.32 -11.53 19.62
N LEU A 128 -8.69 -11.35 18.45
CA LEU A 128 -7.46 -12.06 18.09
C LEU A 128 -6.32 -11.74 19.06
N ARG A 129 -6.13 -10.46 19.39
CA ARG A 129 -5.15 -10.02 20.39
C ARG A 129 -5.41 -10.64 21.76
N SER A 130 -6.64 -10.53 22.27
CA SER A 130 -7.03 -11.10 23.57
C SER A 130 -6.80 -12.62 23.60
N TRP A 131 -7.13 -13.32 22.52
CA TRP A 131 -6.87 -14.75 22.39
C TRP A 131 -5.37 -15.07 22.46
N LEU A 132 -4.50 -14.30 21.80
CA LEU A 132 -3.06 -14.55 21.83
C LEU A 132 -2.44 -14.28 23.21
N VAL A 133 -2.88 -13.23 23.89
CA VAL A 133 -2.34 -12.84 25.21
C VAL A 133 -2.83 -13.77 26.32
N THR A 134 -4.04 -14.32 26.23
CA THR A 134 -4.62 -15.21 27.25
C THR A 134 -4.04 -16.62 27.22
N ARG A 135 -3.36 -17.03 26.13
CA ARG A 135 -2.76 -18.37 25.99
C ARG A 135 -1.51 -18.62 26.83
N GLY A 136 -0.90 -17.58 27.43
CA GLY A 136 0.30 -17.73 28.26
C GLY A 136 1.54 -18.19 27.49
N PHE A 137 1.63 -17.84 26.21
CA PHE A 137 2.77 -18.18 25.36
C PHE A 137 4.08 -17.56 25.85
N SER A 138 5.20 -18.26 25.63
CA SER A 138 6.53 -17.68 25.82
C SER A 138 6.79 -16.56 24.82
N LEU A 139 7.72 -15.64 25.13
CA LEU A 139 8.11 -14.57 24.20
C LEU A 139 8.52 -15.13 22.84
N ARG A 140 9.26 -16.25 22.80
CA ARG A 140 9.61 -16.91 21.54
C ARG A 140 8.41 -17.47 20.79
N ALA A 141 7.46 -18.08 21.51
CA ALA A 141 6.23 -18.56 20.88
C ALA A 141 5.43 -17.39 20.30
N VAL A 142 5.32 -16.28 21.02
CA VAL A 142 4.64 -15.08 20.51
C VAL A 142 5.37 -14.51 19.30
N PHE A 143 6.70 -14.40 19.32
CA PHE A 143 7.48 -13.98 18.15
C PHE A 143 7.14 -14.77 16.88
N TRP A 144 7.12 -16.11 16.98
CA TRP A 144 6.79 -16.98 15.86
C TRP A 144 5.34 -16.88 15.43
N VAL A 145 4.41 -16.87 16.40
CA VAL A 145 2.98 -16.80 16.10
C VAL A 145 2.62 -15.45 15.47
N THR A 146 3.14 -14.33 15.97
CA THR A 146 2.86 -13.01 15.37
C THR A 146 3.49 -12.90 13.98
N GLY A 147 4.70 -13.43 13.77
CA GLY A 147 5.32 -13.45 12.44
C GLY A 147 4.54 -14.32 11.45
N LEU A 148 4.15 -15.53 11.85
CA LEU A 148 3.39 -16.44 10.99
C LEU A 148 2.00 -15.87 10.67
N LEU A 149 1.31 -15.32 11.67
CA LEU A 149 0.02 -14.67 11.46
C LEU A 149 0.17 -13.44 10.56
N SER A 150 1.22 -12.63 10.73
CA SER A 150 1.52 -11.54 9.80
C SER A 150 1.67 -12.05 8.37
N PHE A 151 2.49 -13.08 8.15
CA PHE A 151 2.73 -13.66 6.83
C PHE A 151 1.45 -14.22 6.18
N ILE A 152 0.54 -14.83 6.96
CA ILE A 152 -0.69 -15.45 6.44
C ILE A 152 -1.84 -14.45 6.28
N ILE A 153 -1.89 -13.40 7.12
CA ILE A 153 -2.96 -12.39 7.06
C ILE A 153 -2.66 -11.33 6.00
N SER A 154 -1.39 -10.95 5.80
CA SER A 154 -1.00 -9.92 4.82
C SER A 154 -1.43 -10.18 3.37
N PRO A 155 -1.56 -11.43 2.85
CA PRO A 155 -2.13 -11.67 1.52
C PRO A 155 -3.57 -11.17 1.32
N VAL A 156 -4.30 -10.93 2.42
CA VAL A 156 -5.74 -10.61 2.43
C VAL A 156 -5.99 -9.24 3.04
N ALA A 157 -5.17 -8.83 4.01
CA ALA A 157 -5.21 -7.52 4.64
C ALA A 157 -3.95 -6.74 4.27
N ASP A 158 -4.05 -5.43 4.10
CA ASP A 158 -2.90 -4.61 3.77
C ASP A 158 -1.76 -4.73 4.81
N ASN A 159 -0.52 -4.59 4.34
CA ASN A 159 0.70 -4.76 5.14
C ASN A 159 0.70 -3.85 6.39
N LEU A 160 0.16 -2.63 6.27
CA LEU A 160 0.07 -1.67 7.38
C LEU A 160 -0.88 -2.14 8.48
N THR A 161 -2.11 -2.52 8.15
CA THR A 161 -3.06 -3.07 9.12
C THR A 161 -2.51 -4.31 9.82
N THR A 162 -1.95 -5.24 9.03
CA THR A 162 -1.38 -6.48 9.54
C THR A 162 -0.24 -6.20 10.54
N ALA A 163 0.63 -5.24 10.22
CA ALA A 163 1.72 -4.84 11.08
C ALA A 163 1.24 -4.19 12.38
N LEU A 164 0.34 -3.20 12.31
CA LEU A 164 -0.21 -2.51 13.49
C LEU A 164 -0.91 -3.48 14.44
N LEU A 165 -1.69 -4.42 13.89
CA LEU A 165 -2.38 -5.44 14.65
C LEU A 165 -1.39 -6.33 15.41
N MET A 166 -0.47 -6.97 14.69
CA MET A 166 0.47 -7.89 15.32
C MET A 166 1.46 -7.17 16.23
N GLY A 167 1.81 -5.93 15.90
CA GLY A 167 2.62 -5.08 16.77
C GLY A 167 1.91 -4.77 18.09
N ALA A 168 0.60 -4.50 18.06
CA ALA A 168 -0.18 -4.31 19.28
C ALA A 168 -0.19 -5.58 20.16
N VAL A 169 -0.21 -6.77 19.55
CA VAL A 169 -0.06 -8.04 20.29
C VAL A 169 1.34 -8.16 20.89
N ALA A 170 2.38 -7.93 20.09
CA ALA A 170 3.77 -8.02 20.54
C ALA A 170 4.07 -7.05 21.69
N MET A 171 3.56 -5.81 21.62
CA MET A 171 3.66 -4.82 22.70
C MET A 171 2.90 -5.26 23.96
N ALA A 172 1.67 -5.77 23.81
CA ALA A 172 0.86 -6.22 24.93
C ALA A 172 1.49 -7.41 25.67
N VAL A 173 2.06 -8.37 24.95
CA VAL A 173 2.75 -9.54 25.55
C VAL A 173 4.12 -9.16 26.08
N GLY A 174 4.87 -8.34 25.34
CA GLY A 174 6.24 -7.95 25.67
C GLY A 174 6.34 -7.12 26.94
N GLY A 175 5.31 -6.34 27.27
CA GLY A 175 5.26 -5.53 28.47
C GLY A 175 6.45 -4.57 28.57
N LYS A 176 7.37 -4.83 29.50
CA LYS A 176 8.59 -4.02 29.72
C LYS A 176 9.81 -4.49 28.92
N ASP A 177 9.73 -5.64 28.26
CA ASP A 177 10.85 -6.19 27.48
C ASP A 177 10.97 -5.47 26.13
N LYS A 178 11.65 -4.32 26.16
CA LYS A 178 11.92 -3.51 24.96
C LYS A 178 12.71 -4.26 23.89
N LYS A 179 13.57 -5.21 24.29
CA LYS A 179 14.38 -6.01 23.37
C LYS A 179 13.49 -6.97 22.58
N PHE A 180 12.60 -7.67 23.27
CA PHE A 180 11.61 -8.51 22.61
C PHE A 180 10.69 -7.70 21.70
N ILE A 181 10.11 -6.60 22.19
CA ILE A 181 9.15 -5.79 21.43
C ILE A 181 9.77 -5.31 20.12
N SER A 182 10.99 -4.75 20.18
CA SER A 182 11.67 -4.25 18.98
C SER A 182 11.97 -5.37 17.97
N ILE A 183 12.48 -6.52 18.41
CA ILE A 183 12.77 -7.67 17.52
C ILE A 183 11.47 -8.25 16.94
N ALA A 184 10.40 -8.33 17.73
CA ALA A 184 9.10 -8.78 17.27
C ALA A 184 8.51 -7.82 16.22
N CYS A 185 8.61 -6.50 16.42
CA CYS A 185 8.21 -5.51 15.43
C CYS A 185 8.97 -5.69 14.11
N ILE A 186 10.30 -5.85 14.14
CA ILE A 186 11.10 -6.10 12.93
C ILE A 186 10.60 -7.35 12.20
N ASN A 187 10.42 -8.45 12.93
CA ASN A 187 9.91 -9.70 12.37
C ASN A 187 8.51 -9.55 11.76
N ILE A 188 7.62 -8.79 12.40
CA ILE A 188 6.27 -8.50 11.90
C ILE A 188 6.33 -7.68 10.60
N VAL A 189 7.21 -6.68 10.49
CA VAL A 189 7.38 -5.89 9.25
C VAL A 189 7.84 -6.78 8.11
N VAL A 190 8.88 -7.61 8.34
CA VAL A 190 9.41 -8.52 7.33
C VAL A 190 8.36 -9.55 6.93
N ALA A 191 7.63 -10.11 7.90
CA ALA A 191 6.58 -11.09 7.65
C ALA A 191 5.39 -10.52 6.88
N ALA A 192 4.93 -9.31 7.23
CA ALA A 192 3.81 -8.67 6.56
C ALA A 192 4.14 -8.36 5.10
N ASN A 193 5.29 -7.71 4.84
CA ASN A 193 5.71 -7.40 3.47
C ASN A 193 5.93 -8.68 2.63
N ALA A 194 6.58 -9.70 3.19
CA ALA A 194 6.74 -10.99 2.51
C ALA A 194 5.40 -11.68 2.26
N GLY A 195 4.49 -11.65 3.24
CA GLY A 195 3.15 -12.19 3.10
C GLY A 195 2.36 -11.50 1.99
N GLY A 196 2.47 -10.17 1.89
CA GLY A 196 1.77 -9.40 0.87
C GLY A 196 2.25 -9.71 -0.55
N ALA A 197 3.53 -10.02 -0.73
CA ALA A 197 4.16 -10.17 -2.05
C ALA A 197 3.62 -11.33 -2.92
N PHE A 198 3.03 -12.37 -2.32
CA PHE A 198 2.52 -13.55 -3.05
C PHE A 198 1.01 -13.49 -3.34
N SER A 199 0.36 -12.35 -3.15
CA SER A 199 -1.07 -12.18 -3.44
C SER A 199 -1.33 -10.78 -3.98
N PRO A 200 -2.13 -10.62 -5.05
CA PRO A 200 -2.46 -9.29 -5.58
C PRO A 200 -3.34 -8.45 -4.64
N PHE A 201 -3.86 -9.04 -3.56
CA PHE A 201 -4.64 -8.34 -2.55
C PHE A 201 -3.81 -7.88 -1.35
N GLY A 202 -2.57 -8.35 -1.22
CA GLY A 202 -1.79 -8.12 -0.01
C GLY A 202 -1.00 -6.81 0.01
N ASP A 203 -0.39 -6.46 -1.13
CA ASP A 203 0.30 -5.19 -1.32
C ASP A 203 -0.30 -4.41 -2.51
N ILE A 204 -0.26 -3.09 -2.41
CA ILE A 204 -0.64 -2.17 -3.49
C ILE A 204 0.28 -2.40 -4.71
N THR A 205 1.55 -2.71 -4.49
CA THR A 205 2.50 -3.01 -5.57
C THR A 205 2.10 -4.27 -6.36
N THR A 206 1.73 -5.34 -5.67
CA THR A 206 1.24 -6.59 -6.29
C THR A 206 -0.09 -6.37 -7.01
N LEU A 207 -0.97 -5.53 -6.45
CA LEU A 207 -2.23 -5.15 -7.10
C LEU A 207 -1.97 -4.44 -8.43
N MET A 208 -1.02 -3.50 -8.48
CA MET A 208 -0.70 -2.75 -9.69
C MET A 208 -0.18 -3.68 -10.81
N VAL A 209 0.65 -4.67 -10.47
CA VAL A 209 1.14 -5.68 -11.44
C VAL A 209 -0.01 -6.50 -12.01
N TRP A 210 -0.93 -6.94 -11.13
CA TRP A 210 -2.10 -7.71 -11.54
C TRP A 210 -3.07 -6.90 -12.41
N GLN A 211 -3.35 -5.65 -12.02
CA GLN A 211 -4.21 -4.74 -12.81
C GLN A 211 -3.64 -4.46 -14.20
N LYS A 212 -2.31 -4.46 -14.34
CA LYS A 212 -1.61 -4.31 -15.62
C LYS A 212 -1.62 -5.60 -16.47
N GLY A 213 -2.11 -6.72 -15.94
CA GLY A 213 -2.19 -7.99 -16.66
C GLY A 213 -0.83 -8.66 -16.90
N LEU A 214 0.21 -8.28 -16.15
CA LEU A 214 1.57 -8.81 -16.32
C LEU A 214 1.78 -10.14 -15.57
N VAL A 215 1.00 -10.36 -14.52
CA VAL A 215 0.97 -11.59 -13.72
C VAL A 215 -0.49 -11.89 -13.39
N GLU A 216 -0.95 -13.10 -13.70
CA GLU A 216 -2.28 -13.60 -13.38
C GLU A 216 -2.39 -14.01 -11.91
N PHE A 217 -3.62 -14.05 -11.38
CA PHE A 217 -3.88 -14.36 -9.97
C PHE A 217 -3.19 -15.65 -9.48
N SER A 218 -3.23 -16.73 -10.26
CA SER A 218 -2.63 -18.01 -9.88
C SER A 218 -1.11 -18.01 -9.88
N GLU A 219 -0.49 -17.13 -10.66
CA GLU A 219 0.96 -17.09 -10.85
C GLU A 219 1.66 -16.45 -9.65
N PHE A 220 0.95 -15.59 -8.89
CA PHE A 220 1.46 -15.06 -7.62
C PHE A 220 1.81 -16.16 -6.60
N PHE A 221 1.18 -17.34 -6.66
CA PHE A 221 1.53 -18.46 -5.77
C PHE A 221 2.94 -19.01 -6.04
N SER A 222 3.53 -18.76 -7.22
CA SER A 222 4.93 -19.09 -7.51
C SER A 222 5.91 -18.26 -6.66
N ILE A 223 5.45 -17.12 -6.12
CA ILE A 223 6.21 -16.24 -5.20
C ILE A 223 6.11 -16.74 -3.74
N PHE A 224 5.16 -17.61 -3.40
CA PHE A 224 4.92 -18.04 -2.02
C PHE A 224 6.17 -18.61 -1.33
N ILE A 225 6.88 -19.53 -1.99
CA ILE A 225 8.08 -20.15 -1.42
C ILE A 225 9.24 -19.14 -1.30
N PRO A 226 9.60 -18.36 -2.35
CA PRO A 226 10.55 -17.26 -2.21
C PRO A 226 10.21 -16.28 -1.09
N ALA A 227 8.95 -15.86 -0.98
CA ALA A 227 8.48 -14.96 0.07
C ALA A 227 8.58 -15.58 1.48
N LEU A 228 8.23 -16.87 1.61
CA LEU A 228 8.39 -17.60 2.85
C LEU A 228 9.87 -17.66 3.27
N VAL A 229 10.78 -17.92 2.32
CA VAL A 229 12.23 -17.89 2.57
C VAL A 229 12.69 -16.50 3.01
N ASN A 230 12.18 -15.44 2.35
CA ASN A 230 12.50 -14.05 2.69
C ASN A 230 12.22 -13.73 4.16
N TRP A 231 11.10 -14.22 4.70
CA TRP A 231 10.74 -14.01 6.11
C TRP A 231 11.40 -15.03 7.05
N LEU A 232 11.44 -16.30 6.68
CA LEU A 232 11.88 -17.38 7.57
C LEU A 232 13.36 -17.26 7.92
N VAL A 233 14.21 -16.92 6.95
CA VAL A 233 15.65 -16.73 7.16
C VAL A 233 15.92 -15.71 8.27
N PRO A 234 15.48 -14.45 8.18
CA PRO A 234 15.74 -13.48 9.23
C PRO A 234 15.03 -13.82 10.55
N ALA A 235 13.84 -14.43 10.50
CA ALA A 235 13.13 -14.88 11.71
C ALA A 235 13.93 -15.92 12.52
N ILE A 236 14.58 -16.88 11.85
CA ILE A 236 15.42 -17.89 12.49
C ILE A 236 16.59 -17.24 13.23
N PHE A 237 17.30 -16.31 12.59
CA PHE A 237 18.44 -15.60 13.22
C PHE A 237 17.99 -14.71 14.38
N MET A 238 16.88 -13.96 14.21
CA MET A 238 16.32 -13.10 15.25
C MET A 238 15.85 -13.88 16.48
N ASN A 239 15.30 -15.08 16.31
CA ASN A 239 14.82 -15.93 17.39
C ASN A 239 15.90 -16.22 18.46
N PHE A 240 17.18 -16.28 18.08
CA PHE A 240 18.27 -16.49 19.04
C PHE A 240 18.52 -15.31 19.97
N ALA A 241 18.12 -14.09 19.58
CA ALA A 241 18.26 -12.90 20.42
C ALA A 241 17.14 -12.75 21.46
N ILE A 242 16.10 -13.58 21.41
CA ILE A 242 14.91 -13.51 22.27
C ILE A 242 15.06 -14.45 23.48
N ALA A 243 14.75 -13.93 24.68
CA ALA A 243 14.75 -14.71 25.91
C ALA A 243 13.61 -15.74 25.95
N LYS A 244 13.84 -16.89 26.61
CA LYS A 244 12.79 -17.90 26.87
C LYS A 244 11.90 -17.53 28.08
N ALA A 245 11.49 -16.27 28.20
CA ALA A 245 10.63 -15.83 29.29
C ALA A 245 9.15 -16.08 28.94
N THR A 246 8.33 -16.35 29.97
CA THR A 246 6.87 -16.50 29.86
C THR A 246 6.20 -15.38 30.66
N PRO A 247 5.66 -14.34 29.99
CA PRO A 247 4.92 -13.28 30.65
C PRO A 247 3.67 -13.82 31.37
N LYS A 248 3.20 -13.09 32.40
CA LYS A 248 1.94 -13.42 33.06
C LYS A 248 0.78 -13.20 32.07
N PRO A 249 -0.14 -14.17 31.90
CA PRO A 249 -1.29 -14.00 31.01
C PRO A 249 -2.15 -12.80 31.43
N SER A 250 -2.60 -12.00 30.46
CA SER A 250 -3.63 -10.99 30.73
C SER A 250 -4.99 -11.68 30.92
N ARG A 251 -5.87 -11.05 31.71
CA ARG A 251 -7.26 -11.48 31.93
C ARG A 251 -8.27 -10.75 31.06
N ASP A 252 -7.82 -9.80 30.23
CA ASP A 252 -8.73 -9.02 29.38
C ASP A 252 -9.34 -9.91 28.30
N GLN A 253 -10.67 -10.07 28.35
CA GLN A 253 -11.45 -10.80 27.36
C GLN A 253 -12.16 -9.82 26.43
N TYR A 254 -11.84 -9.87 25.14
CA TYR A 254 -12.59 -9.17 24.11
C TYR A 254 -13.51 -10.14 23.38
N VAL A 255 -14.79 -9.78 23.30
CA VAL A 255 -15.80 -10.56 22.58
C VAL A 255 -16.05 -9.94 21.21
N LEU A 256 -16.20 -10.80 20.19
CA LEU A 256 -16.60 -10.41 18.85
C LEU A 256 -17.99 -9.78 18.87
N LYS A 257 -18.16 -8.62 18.22
CA LYS A 257 -19.47 -8.02 18.05
C LYS A 257 -20.33 -8.82 17.06
N LEU A 258 -21.65 -8.58 17.11
CA LEU A 258 -22.59 -9.19 16.18
C LEU A 258 -22.17 -8.94 14.73
N GLY A 259 -22.14 -10.00 13.92
CA GLY A 259 -21.81 -9.91 12.51
C GLY A 259 -20.33 -9.97 12.17
N ALA A 260 -19.41 -9.96 13.14
CA ALA A 260 -17.95 -10.00 12.89
C ALA A 260 -17.54 -11.12 11.91
N LYS A 261 -17.93 -12.37 12.20
CA LYS A 261 -17.63 -13.53 11.33
C LYS A 261 -18.25 -13.42 9.94
N ARG A 262 -19.43 -12.79 9.84
CA ARG A 262 -20.11 -12.57 8.55
C ARG A 262 -19.39 -11.52 7.72
N ILE A 263 -18.86 -10.46 8.33
CA ILE A 263 -18.04 -9.46 7.61
C ILE A 263 -16.79 -10.12 7.02
N ILE A 264 -16.10 -10.99 7.77
CA ILE A 264 -14.96 -11.75 7.26
C ILE A 264 -15.38 -12.61 6.05
N ALA A 265 -16.48 -13.38 6.17
CA ALA A 265 -16.98 -14.19 5.07
C ALA A 265 -17.36 -13.34 3.85
N LEU A 266 -18.02 -12.20 4.04
CA LEU A 266 -18.36 -11.27 2.97
C LEU A 266 -17.12 -10.67 2.32
N PHE A 267 -16.04 -10.42 3.07
CA PHE A 267 -14.80 -9.92 2.50
C PHE A 267 -14.15 -10.97 1.59
N LEU A 268 -14.11 -12.23 2.03
CA LEU A 268 -13.64 -13.34 1.20
C LEU A 268 -14.51 -13.54 -0.06
N CYS A 269 -15.83 -13.42 0.07
CA CYS A 269 -16.72 -13.42 -1.09
C CYS A 269 -16.42 -12.26 -2.05
N THR A 270 -16.15 -11.06 -1.54
CA THR A 270 -15.78 -9.90 -2.35
C THR A 270 -14.47 -10.11 -3.10
N ILE A 271 -13.46 -10.69 -2.46
CA ILE A 271 -12.19 -11.08 -3.12
C ILE A 271 -12.47 -12.09 -4.24
N ALA A 272 -13.24 -13.14 -3.94
CA ALA A 272 -13.63 -14.13 -4.95
C ALA A 272 -14.39 -13.51 -6.14
N THR A 273 -15.28 -12.54 -5.88
CA THR A 273 -15.98 -11.77 -6.92
C THR A 273 -15.00 -10.94 -7.74
N ALA A 274 -14.04 -10.25 -7.11
CA ALA A 274 -13.04 -9.45 -7.82
C ALA A 274 -12.16 -10.30 -8.75
N VAL A 275 -11.66 -11.45 -8.26
CA VAL A 275 -10.91 -12.41 -9.08
C VAL A 275 -11.78 -12.94 -10.22
N SER A 276 -13.04 -13.27 -9.95
CA SER A 276 -13.95 -13.80 -10.97
C SER A 276 -14.26 -12.78 -12.07
N PHE A 277 -14.41 -11.50 -11.71
CA PHE A 277 -14.63 -10.42 -12.67
C PHE A 277 -13.44 -10.26 -13.61
N HIS A 278 -12.23 -10.33 -13.07
CA HIS A 278 -11.02 -10.22 -13.87
C HIS A 278 -10.80 -11.44 -14.76
N ASN A 279 -10.76 -12.64 -14.18
CA ASN A 279 -10.36 -13.85 -14.90
C ASN A 279 -11.44 -14.41 -15.83
N PHE A 280 -12.73 -14.32 -15.45
CA PHE A 280 -13.81 -14.94 -16.24
C PHE A 280 -14.60 -13.92 -17.07
N LEU A 281 -14.70 -12.67 -16.61
CA LEU A 281 -15.49 -11.63 -17.30
C LEU A 281 -14.62 -10.60 -18.03
N ASN A 282 -13.30 -10.61 -17.87
CA ASN A 282 -12.37 -9.63 -18.42
C ASN A 282 -12.73 -8.18 -18.04
N LEU A 283 -13.29 -8.00 -16.84
CA LEU A 283 -13.61 -6.69 -16.27
C LEU A 283 -12.54 -6.26 -15.26
N PRO A 284 -12.34 -4.95 -15.02
CA PRO A 284 -11.43 -4.48 -13.99
C PRO A 284 -11.78 -5.08 -12.61
N PRO A 285 -10.78 -5.56 -11.83
CA PRO A 285 -11.01 -6.10 -10.49
C PRO A 285 -11.73 -5.12 -9.55
N ALA A 286 -11.49 -3.82 -9.75
CA ALA A 286 -12.15 -2.73 -9.02
C ALA A 286 -13.68 -2.80 -9.12
N THR A 287 -14.23 -3.19 -10.26
CA THR A 287 -15.68 -3.34 -10.45
C THR A 287 -16.24 -4.48 -9.59
N GLY A 288 -15.52 -5.61 -9.51
CA GLY A 288 -15.88 -6.73 -8.63
C GLY A 288 -15.79 -6.36 -7.15
N MET A 289 -14.78 -5.59 -6.76
CA MET A 289 -14.68 -5.02 -5.41
C MET A 289 -15.87 -4.11 -5.09
N MET A 290 -16.28 -3.24 -6.02
CA MET A 290 -17.43 -2.35 -5.83
C MET A 290 -18.76 -3.12 -5.69
N LEU A 291 -18.94 -4.23 -6.42
CA LEU A 291 -20.05 -5.15 -6.19
C LEU A 291 -20.01 -5.74 -4.78
N GLY A 292 -18.82 -6.12 -4.32
CA GLY A 292 -18.57 -6.56 -2.96
C GLY A 292 -18.92 -5.53 -1.88
N LEU A 293 -18.60 -4.25 -2.11
CA LEU A 293 -19.04 -3.16 -1.23
C LEU A 293 -20.56 -3.11 -1.11
N GLY A 294 -21.28 -3.44 -2.20
CA GLY A 294 -22.73 -3.66 -2.18
C GLY A 294 -23.16 -4.74 -1.19
N TYR A 295 -22.47 -5.89 -1.15
CA TYR A 295 -22.75 -6.95 -0.16
C TYR A 295 -22.65 -6.44 1.27
N LEU A 296 -21.56 -5.71 1.56
CA LEU A 296 -21.36 -5.10 2.88
C LEU A 296 -22.41 -4.01 3.16
N GLY A 297 -22.84 -3.25 2.17
CA GLY A 297 -23.91 -2.24 2.28
C GLY A 297 -25.25 -2.84 2.72
N PHE A 298 -25.71 -3.90 2.05
CA PHE A 298 -26.93 -4.60 2.46
C PHE A 298 -26.80 -5.23 3.85
N PHE A 299 -25.63 -5.81 4.17
CA PHE A 299 -25.39 -6.36 5.50
C PHE A 299 -25.30 -5.28 6.59
N SER A 300 -24.74 -4.11 6.26
CA SER A 300 -24.71 -2.92 7.12
C SER A 300 -26.12 -2.48 7.48
N PHE A 301 -27.03 -2.43 6.50
CA PHE A 301 -28.44 -2.09 6.72
C PHE A 301 -29.11 -3.11 7.66
N TYR A 302 -28.90 -4.41 7.42
CA TYR A 302 -29.39 -5.47 8.30
C TYR A 302 -28.88 -5.32 9.75
N LEU A 303 -27.58 -5.08 9.92
CA LEU A 303 -26.96 -4.88 11.23
C LEU A 303 -27.55 -3.66 11.94
N LYS A 304 -27.65 -2.52 11.25
CA LYS A 304 -28.24 -1.29 11.79
C LYS A 304 -29.66 -1.52 12.31
N LYS A 305 -30.50 -2.25 11.55
CA LYS A 305 -31.87 -2.60 11.95
C LYS A 305 -31.91 -3.54 13.15
N LYS A 306 -31.00 -4.53 13.20
CA LYS A 306 -30.97 -5.52 14.29
C LYS A 306 -30.40 -4.94 15.59
N GLU A 307 -29.38 -4.09 15.51
CA GLU A 307 -28.80 -3.41 16.67
C GLU A 307 -29.76 -2.36 17.24
N HIS A 308 -30.49 -1.61 16.40
CA HIS A 308 -31.59 -0.76 16.87
C HIS A 308 -32.70 -1.57 17.56
N ARG A 309 -33.17 -2.65 16.93
CA ARG A 309 -34.26 -3.46 17.48
C ARG A 309 -33.92 -4.13 18.81
N ASN A 310 -32.66 -4.54 19.00
CA ASN A 310 -32.24 -5.13 20.27
C ASN A 310 -32.20 -4.10 21.41
N TYR A 311 -32.02 -2.81 21.09
CA TYR A 311 -32.03 -1.73 22.09
C TYR A 311 -33.44 -1.31 22.48
N ASP A 312 -34.36 -1.20 21.51
CA ASP A 312 -35.77 -0.86 21.78
C ASP A 312 -36.50 -1.92 22.66
N ILE A 313 -35.95 -3.13 22.78
CA ILE A 313 -36.48 -4.22 23.61
C ILE A 313 -35.92 -4.17 25.05
N ASP A 314 -34.72 -3.61 25.26
CA ASP A 314 -34.06 -3.49 26.58
C ASP A 314 -34.45 -2.20 27.33
N ASP A 315 -35.24 -1.31 26.71
CA ASP A 315 -35.83 -0.13 27.36
C ASP A 315 -36.96 -0.57 28.32
N ASN A 316 -36.58 -1.09 29.48
CA ASN A 316 -37.49 -1.30 30.60
C ASN A 316 -37.96 0.08 31.10
N PRO A 317 -39.27 0.41 31.05
CA PRO A 317 -39.78 1.74 31.43
C PRO A 317 -39.57 2.09 32.92
N LEU A 318 -39.07 1.16 33.74
CA LEU A 318 -38.73 1.33 35.15
C LEU A 318 -37.21 1.39 35.43
N ALA A 319 -36.35 1.24 34.42
CA ALA A 319 -34.90 1.35 34.61
C ALA A 319 -34.50 2.83 34.72
N HIS A 320 -33.95 3.23 35.87
CA HIS A 320 -33.42 4.56 36.09
C HIS A 320 -32.50 4.98 34.94
N GLN A 321 -32.78 6.15 34.37
CA GLN A 321 -32.02 6.82 33.31
C GLN A 321 -30.56 7.01 33.72
N THR A 322 -29.77 5.95 33.56
CA THR A 322 -28.33 6.06 33.47
C THR A 322 -28.07 6.54 32.05
N TYR A 323 -27.41 7.69 31.91
CA TYR A 323 -26.90 8.22 30.65
C TYR A 323 -25.88 7.24 30.02
N HIS A 324 -26.34 6.07 29.59
CA HIS A 324 -25.56 5.18 28.74
C HIS A 324 -25.54 5.83 27.36
N GLN A 325 -24.39 6.40 27.00
CA GLN A 325 -24.13 6.89 25.64
C GLN A 325 -24.54 5.78 24.66
N ARG A 326 -25.56 6.06 23.84
CA ARG A 326 -26.03 5.13 22.81
C ARG A 326 -24.81 4.71 21.97
N PRO A 327 -24.46 3.42 21.89
CA PRO A 327 -23.41 2.98 20.99
C PRO A 327 -23.81 3.36 19.57
N ASP A 328 -22.94 4.06 18.86
CA ASP A 328 -23.22 4.42 17.46
C ASP A 328 -23.47 3.13 16.66
N PRO A 329 -24.62 3.00 15.98
CA PRO A 329 -24.93 1.83 15.17
C PRO A 329 -23.92 1.70 14.03
N PHE A 330 -23.72 0.48 13.55
CA PHE A 330 -22.82 0.28 12.41
C PHE A 330 -23.31 1.00 11.16
N ASP A 331 -22.43 1.85 10.63
CA ASP A 331 -22.68 2.68 9.46
C ASP A 331 -21.52 2.52 8.47
N LEU A 332 -21.83 2.03 7.27
CA LEU A 332 -20.87 1.82 6.19
C LEU A 332 -20.16 3.12 5.80
N PHE A 333 -20.87 4.24 5.65
CA PHE A 333 -20.28 5.50 5.21
C PHE A 333 -19.33 6.08 6.26
N LYS A 334 -19.57 5.79 7.55
CA LYS A 334 -18.60 6.09 8.62
C LYS A 334 -17.32 5.25 8.52
N LYS A 335 -17.35 4.08 7.86
CA LYS A 335 -16.15 3.27 7.58
C LYS A 335 -15.41 3.76 6.34
N VAL A 336 -16.15 4.17 5.31
CA VAL A 336 -15.61 4.85 4.13
C VAL A 336 -14.93 6.17 4.53
N SER A 337 -15.53 6.96 5.43
CA SER A 337 -14.92 8.21 5.88
C SER A 337 -13.66 8.03 6.73
N ARG A 338 -13.46 6.84 7.31
CA ARG A 338 -12.26 6.43 8.02
C ARG A 338 -11.18 5.83 7.11
N ALA A 339 -11.39 5.80 5.79
CA ALA A 339 -10.34 5.44 4.86
C ALA A 339 -9.14 6.38 5.00
N GLU A 340 -7.96 5.88 4.66
CA GLU A 340 -6.72 6.64 4.71
C GLU A 340 -6.63 7.62 3.52
N TRP A 341 -7.45 8.68 3.54
CA TRP A 341 -7.50 9.66 2.45
C TRP A 341 -6.15 10.31 2.15
N ASP A 342 -5.31 10.46 3.17
CA ASP A 342 -3.95 10.96 2.97
C ASP A 342 -3.12 10.00 2.11
N THR A 343 -3.18 8.71 2.41
CA THR A 343 -2.53 7.64 1.64
C THR A 343 -3.08 7.58 0.20
N LEU A 344 -4.40 7.67 0.01
CA LEU A 344 -5.04 7.67 -1.32
C LEU A 344 -4.61 8.87 -2.17
N LEU A 345 -4.61 10.08 -1.61
CA LEU A 345 -4.17 11.30 -2.30
C LEU A 345 -2.67 11.31 -2.57
N PHE A 346 -1.87 10.71 -1.69
CA PHE A 346 -0.46 10.50 -1.94
C PHE A 346 -0.22 9.62 -3.17
N PHE A 347 -0.97 8.51 -3.33
CA PHE A 347 -0.87 7.67 -4.54
C PHE A 347 -1.29 8.40 -5.81
N TYR A 348 -2.35 9.20 -5.76
CA TYR A 348 -2.69 10.10 -6.86
C TYR A 348 -1.48 10.97 -7.24
N GLY A 349 -0.89 11.65 -6.26
CA GLY A 349 0.28 12.50 -6.50
C GLY A 349 1.44 11.73 -7.15
N VAL A 350 1.77 10.54 -6.62
CA VAL A 350 2.88 9.72 -7.13
C VAL A 350 2.64 9.27 -8.57
N ILE A 351 1.47 8.66 -8.84
CA ILE A 351 1.09 8.16 -10.18
C ILE A 351 1.16 9.30 -11.20
N LEU A 352 0.58 10.46 -10.86
CA LEU A 352 0.56 11.60 -11.76
C LEU A 352 1.95 12.23 -11.93
N CYS A 353 2.78 12.31 -10.89
CA CYS A 353 4.16 12.79 -11.03
C CYS A 353 4.97 11.89 -11.97
N VAL A 354 4.96 10.58 -11.73
CA VAL A 354 5.72 9.61 -12.52
C VAL A 354 5.19 9.57 -13.96
N GLY A 355 3.87 9.57 -14.15
CA GLY A 355 3.25 9.66 -15.47
C GLY A 355 3.62 10.94 -16.23
N GLY A 356 3.77 12.07 -15.53
CA GLY A 356 4.24 13.33 -16.10
C GLY A 356 5.73 13.29 -16.49
N LEU A 357 6.60 12.72 -15.63
CA LEU A 357 8.01 12.49 -15.96
C LEU A 357 8.19 11.53 -17.14
N ALA A 358 7.28 10.58 -17.31
CA ALA A 358 7.24 9.70 -18.47
C ALA A 358 7.04 10.48 -19.77
N GLN A 359 6.20 11.52 -19.77
CA GLN A 359 5.96 12.36 -20.95
C GLN A 359 7.19 13.17 -21.36
N PHE A 360 8.10 13.45 -20.42
CA PHE A 360 9.39 14.09 -20.69
C PHE A 360 10.47 13.09 -21.13
N GLY A 361 10.18 11.79 -21.22
CA GLY A 361 11.14 10.77 -21.69
C GLY A 361 12.09 10.23 -20.61
N TYR A 362 12.02 10.70 -19.36
CA TYR A 362 12.93 10.25 -18.29
C TYR A 362 12.82 8.74 -18.00
N LEU A 363 11.61 8.19 -18.04
CA LEU A 363 11.39 6.76 -17.82
C LEU A 363 11.97 5.92 -18.95
N ALA A 364 11.97 6.40 -20.21
CA ALA A 364 12.64 5.70 -21.30
C ALA A 364 14.16 5.65 -21.10
N LEU A 365 14.77 6.76 -20.68
CA LEU A 365 16.20 6.82 -20.36
C LEU A 365 16.57 5.84 -19.23
N VAL A 366 15.80 5.86 -18.14
CA VAL A 366 16.02 4.96 -17.00
C VAL A 366 15.82 3.51 -17.40
N SER A 367 14.82 3.20 -18.23
CA SER A 367 14.55 1.85 -18.73
C SER A 367 15.73 1.30 -19.54
N ASN A 368 16.27 2.09 -20.47
CA ASN A 368 17.44 1.69 -21.26
C ASN A 368 18.66 1.40 -20.36
N VAL A 369 18.97 2.30 -19.44
CA VAL A 369 20.12 2.11 -18.55
C VAL A 369 19.94 0.91 -17.61
N LEU A 370 18.76 0.75 -17.01
CA LEU A 370 18.54 -0.33 -16.03
C LEU A 370 18.30 -1.68 -16.69
N TYR A 371 17.40 -1.78 -17.66
CA TYR A 371 16.93 -3.06 -18.17
C TYR A 371 17.66 -3.53 -19.41
N HIS A 372 18.11 -2.62 -20.28
CA HIS A 372 18.87 -2.98 -21.49
C HIS A 372 20.37 -3.16 -21.17
N ASP A 373 21.00 -2.21 -20.48
CA ASP A 373 22.46 -2.26 -20.27
C ASP A 373 22.88 -3.18 -19.11
N LEU A 374 22.14 -3.19 -17.99
CA LEU A 374 22.47 -4.04 -16.83
C LEU A 374 21.75 -5.39 -16.83
N GLY A 375 20.65 -5.51 -17.59
CA GLY A 375 19.81 -6.70 -17.67
C GLY A 375 18.75 -6.80 -16.56
N ALA A 376 17.62 -7.41 -16.90
CA ALA A 376 16.42 -7.47 -16.06
C ALA A 376 16.67 -8.02 -14.64
N THR A 377 17.46 -9.09 -14.47
CA THR A 377 17.74 -9.64 -13.14
C THR A 377 18.41 -8.61 -12.22
N PHE A 378 19.46 -7.94 -12.71
CA PHE A 378 20.18 -6.95 -11.92
C PHE A 378 19.31 -5.73 -11.64
N ALA A 379 18.57 -5.27 -12.66
CA ALA A 379 17.59 -4.18 -12.53
C ALA A 379 16.58 -4.49 -11.42
N ASN A 380 15.96 -5.66 -11.44
CA ASN A 380 14.93 -6.07 -10.48
C ASN A 380 15.46 -6.20 -9.04
N VAL A 381 16.72 -6.63 -8.86
CA VAL A 381 17.39 -6.62 -7.55
C VAL A 381 17.67 -5.19 -7.10
N MET A 382 18.14 -4.31 -7.99
CA MET A 382 18.36 -2.90 -7.64
C MET A 382 17.06 -2.18 -7.31
N VAL A 383 15.97 -2.45 -8.04
CA VAL A 383 14.62 -1.93 -7.77
C VAL A 383 14.19 -2.27 -6.34
N GLY A 384 14.38 -3.52 -5.90
CA GLY A 384 14.06 -3.89 -4.52
C GLY A 384 14.94 -3.18 -3.47
N ILE A 385 16.22 -2.94 -3.75
CA ILE A 385 17.10 -2.15 -2.86
C ILE A 385 16.67 -0.68 -2.82
N LEU A 386 16.33 -0.09 -3.97
CA LEU A 386 15.80 1.27 -4.04
C LEU A 386 14.48 1.40 -3.27
N SER A 387 13.67 0.35 -3.28
CA SER A 387 12.44 0.22 -2.49
C SER A 387 12.65 0.31 -0.97
N ALA A 388 13.88 0.08 -0.48
CA ALA A 388 14.19 0.28 0.93
C ALA A 388 14.31 1.77 1.30
N ILE A 389 14.62 2.62 0.33
CA ILE A 389 14.87 4.07 0.52
C ILE A 389 13.63 4.87 0.11
N VAL A 390 13.04 4.48 -1.02
CA VAL A 390 11.83 5.07 -1.59
C VAL A 390 10.70 4.07 -1.38
N ASP A 391 9.53 4.53 -0.89
CA ASP A 391 8.35 3.68 -0.72
C ASP A 391 8.09 2.81 -1.96
N ASN A 392 7.64 1.57 -1.74
CA ASN A 392 7.58 0.54 -2.78
C ASN A 392 6.68 0.94 -3.97
N ILE A 393 5.69 1.79 -3.73
CA ILE A 393 4.62 2.14 -4.67
C ILE A 393 5.15 2.98 -5.86
N PRO A 394 5.82 4.13 -5.66
CA PRO A 394 6.46 4.89 -6.73
C PRO A 394 7.45 4.08 -7.56
N VAL A 395 8.24 3.25 -6.88
CA VAL A 395 9.27 2.42 -7.52
C VAL A 395 8.60 1.40 -8.45
N MET A 396 7.61 0.65 -7.95
CA MET A 396 6.87 -0.31 -8.76
C MET A 396 6.09 0.38 -9.87
N PHE A 397 5.43 1.50 -9.59
CA PHE A 397 4.69 2.25 -10.60
C PHE A 397 5.62 2.73 -11.72
N ALA A 398 6.82 3.25 -11.41
CA ALA A 398 7.80 3.63 -12.42
C ALA A 398 8.22 2.44 -13.30
N VAL A 399 8.44 1.25 -12.73
CA VAL A 399 8.74 0.04 -13.51
C VAL A 399 7.57 -0.33 -14.44
N LEU A 400 6.33 -0.26 -13.95
CA LEU A 400 5.14 -0.53 -14.76
C LEU A 400 4.93 0.50 -15.87
N THR A 401 5.27 1.78 -15.62
CA THR A 401 5.20 2.83 -16.64
C THR A 401 6.31 2.70 -17.67
N MET A 402 7.52 2.27 -17.27
CA MET A 402 8.61 1.96 -18.20
C MET A 402 8.27 0.77 -19.10
N HIS A 403 7.53 -0.21 -18.56
CA HIS A 403 7.12 -1.44 -19.23
C HIS A 403 8.29 -2.11 -20.01
N PRO A 404 9.40 -2.43 -19.33
CA PRO A 404 10.56 -3.05 -19.98
C PRO A 404 10.19 -4.42 -20.54
N GLU A 405 10.79 -4.80 -21.66
CA GLU A 405 10.68 -6.15 -22.20
C GLU A 405 11.47 -7.12 -21.33
N MET A 406 10.77 -7.97 -20.58
CA MET A 406 11.37 -9.01 -19.75
C MET A 406 10.45 -10.23 -19.63
N SER A 407 11.05 -11.38 -19.30
CA SER A 407 10.32 -12.64 -19.15
C SER A 407 9.34 -12.62 -17.98
N HIS A 408 8.39 -13.55 -18.00
CA HIS A 408 7.39 -13.66 -16.95
C HIS A 408 8.03 -13.91 -15.56
N GLY A 409 9.10 -14.70 -15.50
CA GLY A 409 9.89 -14.92 -14.28
C GLY A 409 10.52 -13.64 -13.73
N GLN A 410 10.86 -12.67 -14.59
CA GLN A 410 11.37 -11.36 -14.17
C GLN A 410 10.26 -10.45 -13.65
N TRP A 411 9.05 -10.52 -14.21
CA TRP A 411 7.88 -9.84 -13.64
C TRP A 411 7.53 -10.37 -12.24
N LEU A 412 7.61 -11.69 -12.04
CA LEU A 412 7.48 -12.28 -10.70
C LEU A 412 8.64 -11.85 -9.78
N LEU A 413 9.87 -11.75 -10.31
CA LEU A 413 11.03 -11.32 -9.52
C LEU A 413 10.88 -9.87 -9.05
N VAL A 414 10.52 -8.93 -9.93
CA VAL A 414 10.35 -7.53 -9.55
C VAL A 414 9.19 -7.35 -8.56
N THR A 415 8.13 -8.13 -8.73
CA THR A 415 6.99 -8.17 -7.80
C THR A 415 7.44 -8.59 -6.40
N LEU A 416 8.24 -9.67 -6.30
CA LEU A 416 8.84 -10.11 -5.05
C LEU A 416 9.79 -9.04 -4.49
N THR A 417 10.77 -8.59 -5.26
CA THR A 417 11.86 -7.73 -4.77
C THR A 417 11.37 -6.34 -4.38
N ALA A 418 10.43 -5.75 -5.12
CA ALA A 418 9.80 -4.48 -4.74
C ALA A 418 8.91 -4.66 -3.49
N GLY A 419 8.13 -5.74 -3.41
CA GLY A 419 7.28 -6.02 -2.24
C GLY A 419 8.07 -6.20 -0.94
N VAL A 420 9.15 -6.99 -0.98
CA VAL A 420 9.97 -7.26 0.21
C VAL A 420 11.08 -6.25 0.47
N GLY A 421 11.46 -5.47 -0.54
CA GLY A 421 12.60 -4.56 -0.49
C GLY A 421 12.49 -3.50 0.61
N GLY A 422 11.29 -2.95 0.78
CA GLY A 422 10.96 -2.00 1.83
C GLY A 422 11.20 -2.50 3.26
N SER A 423 11.38 -3.81 3.49
CA SER A 423 11.71 -4.35 4.82
C SER A 423 13.17 -4.12 5.23
N MET A 424 14.08 -3.81 4.30
CA MET A 424 15.51 -3.66 4.62
C MET A 424 15.77 -2.46 5.55
N LEU A 425 15.00 -1.38 5.41
CA LEU A 425 15.04 -0.20 6.27
C LEU A 425 13.63 0.05 6.82
N SER A 426 13.51 0.43 8.09
CA SER A 426 12.19 0.63 8.71
C SER A 426 11.36 1.75 8.09
N ILE A 427 12.00 2.68 7.38
CA ILE A 427 11.34 3.77 6.62
C ILE A 427 10.92 3.35 5.20
N GLY A 428 11.40 2.21 4.71
CA GLY A 428 11.15 1.73 3.36
C GLY A 428 9.76 1.14 3.14
N SER A 429 8.96 0.99 4.21
CA SER A 429 7.57 0.55 4.07
C SER A 429 6.63 1.24 5.06
N ALA A 430 5.37 1.40 4.66
CA ALA A 430 4.31 1.92 5.52
C ALA A 430 4.17 1.12 6.83
N ALA A 431 4.30 -0.21 6.76
CA ALA A 431 4.29 -1.08 7.93
C ALA A 431 5.42 -0.77 8.93
N GLY A 432 6.63 -0.50 8.42
CA GLY A 432 7.77 -0.13 9.24
C GLY A 432 7.59 1.23 9.92
N VAL A 433 7.17 2.25 9.17
CA VAL A 433 6.91 3.60 9.70
C VAL A 433 5.80 3.57 10.75
N ALA A 434 4.70 2.89 10.46
CA ALA A 434 3.57 2.82 11.38
C ALA A 434 3.91 2.11 12.70
N LEU A 435 4.70 1.02 12.65
CA LEU A 435 5.15 0.39 13.89
C LEU A 435 6.15 1.24 14.66
N MET A 436 7.00 2.04 14.00
CA MET A 436 7.87 2.99 14.72
C MET A 436 7.03 4.05 15.45
N GLY A 437 5.93 4.50 14.82
CA GLY A 437 4.95 5.38 15.45
C GLY A 437 4.23 4.72 16.62
N ALA A 438 3.78 3.47 16.46
CA ALA A 438 3.03 2.74 17.48
C ALA A 438 3.88 2.30 18.68
N ALA A 439 5.13 1.87 18.44
CA ALA A 439 6.08 1.45 19.46
C ALA A 439 7.14 2.53 19.74
N ARG A 440 6.70 3.79 19.79
CA ARG A 440 7.57 4.97 19.90
C ARG A 440 8.57 4.85 21.06
N GLY A 441 9.85 5.05 20.74
CA GLY A 441 10.95 4.97 21.70
C GLY A 441 11.40 3.54 22.05
N ILE A 442 10.82 2.51 21.42
CA ILE A 442 11.22 1.10 21.55
C ILE A 442 11.70 0.57 20.19
N TYR A 443 10.82 0.59 19.18
CA TYR A 443 11.18 0.25 17.82
C TYR A 443 11.55 1.54 17.08
N THR A 444 12.80 1.63 16.62
CA THR A 444 13.39 2.82 15.99
C THR A 444 14.21 2.42 14.79
N PHE A 445 14.46 3.36 13.88
CA PHE A 445 15.32 3.17 12.71
C PHE A 445 16.68 2.56 13.09
N GLY A 446 17.34 3.10 14.12
CA GLY A 446 18.65 2.59 14.55
C GLY A 446 18.60 1.17 15.12
N VAL A 447 17.48 0.72 15.69
CA VAL A 447 17.32 -0.67 16.14
C VAL A 447 17.05 -1.60 14.96
N HIS A 448 16.24 -1.16 13.98
CA HIS A 448 16.00 -1.91 12.75
C HIS A 448 17.28 -2.11 11.94
N LEU A 449 18.07 -1.03 11.80
CA LEU A 449 19.30 -1.02 11.02
C LEU A 449 20.33 -2.06 11.50
N LYS A 450 20.36 -2.36 12.80
CA LYS A 450 21.22 -3.42 13.37
C LYS A 450 20.88 -4.82 12.84
N TRP A 451 19.63 -5.02 12.43
CA TRP A 451 19.15 -6.30 11.88
C TRP A 451 19.08 -6.31 10.36
N THR A 452 19.28 -5.17 9.69
CA THR A 452 19.33 -5.08 8.21
C THR A 452 20.27 -6.10 7.56
N PRO A 453 21.48 -6.42 8.07
CA PRO A 453 22.31 -7.46 7.45
C PRO A 453 21.63 -8.84 7.38
N VAL A 454 20.85 -9.18 8.40
CA VAL A 454 20.09 -10.44 8.47
C VAL A 454 18.86 -10.39 7.55
N ILE A 455 18.23 -9.22 7.42
CA ILE A 455 17.12 -9.00 6.47
C ILE A 455 17.64 -9.09 5.03
N LEU A 456 18.79 -8.49 4.73
CA LEU A 456 19.48 -8.59 3.44
C LEU A 456 19.83 -10.03 3.08
N LEU A 457 20.20 -10.85 4.06
CA LEU A 457 20.40 -12.28 3.85
C LEU A 457 19.09 -12.96 3.41
N GLY A 458 17.97 -12.64 4.05
CA GLY A 458 16.64 -13.13 3.63
C GLY A 458 16.25 -12.67 2.23
N TYR A 459 16.54 -11.40 1.90
CA TYR A 459 16.33 -10.82 0.58
C TYR A 459 17.14 -11.54 -0.50
N ALA A 460 18.45 -11.75 -0.28
CA ALA A 460 19.29 -12.50 -1.21
C ALA A 460 18.85 -13.97 -1.34
N ALA A 461 18.49 -14.62 -0.22
CA ALA A 461 18.03 -16.00 -0.22
C ALA A 461 16.71 -16.18 -0.98
N SER A 462 15.77 -15.23 -0.87
CA SER A 462 14.51 -15.28 -1.60
C SER A 462 14.69 -15.06 -3.09
N ILE A 463 15.59 -14.17 -3.51
CA ILE A 463 15.97 -14.00 -4.92
C ILE A 463 16.56 -15.31 -5.47
N ILE A 464 17.55 -15.89 -4.80
CA ILE A 464 18.17 -17.15 -5.24
C ILE A 464 17.11 -18.26 -5.32
N CYS A 465 16.23 -18.35 -4.33
CA CYS A 465 15.12 -19.29 -4.32
C CYS A 465 14.19 -19.11 -5.53
N HIS A 466 13.84 -17.86 -5.84
CA HIS A 466 13.04 -17.52 -7.02
C HIS A 466 13.72 -17.94 -8.32
N LEU A 467 15.00 -17.60 -8.50
CA LEU A 467 15.76 -17.93 -9.70
C LEU A 467 15.85 -19.45 -9.94
N ILE A 468 15.93 -20.24 -8.86
CA ILE A 468 15.99 -21.70 -8.94
C ILE A 468 14.61 -22.28 -9.29
N ILE A 469 13.58 -21.93 -8.50
CA ILE A 469 12.23 -22.51 -8.63
C ILE A 469 11.57 -22.09 -9.95
N ASN A 470 11.75 -20.83 -10.34
CA ASN A 470 11.11 -20.25 -11.52
C ASN A 470 12.04 -20.18 -12.73
N SER A 471 13.14 -20.95 -12.74
CA SER A 471 14.12 -20.98 -13.83
C SER A 471 13.52 -21.23 -15.23
N ALA A 472 12.44 -22.01 -15.31
CA ALA A 472 11.72 -22.27 -16.55
C ALA A 472 10.93 -21.05 -17.10
N LEU A 473 10.71 -20.03 -16.26
CA LEU A 473 9.98 -18.80 -16.60
C LEU A 473 10.94 -17.62 -16.87
N MET A 474 12.25 -17.82 -16.71
CA MET A 474 13.28 -16.77 -16.73
C MET A 474 13.74 -16.37 -18.13
#